data_AF-A0A1Q7HQ31-F1
#
_entry.id   AF-A0A1Q7HQ31-F1
#
_cell.length_a   1.000
_cell.length_b   1.000
_cell.length_c   1.000
_cell.angle_alpha   90.00
_cell.angle_beta   90.00
_cell.angle_gamma   90.00
#
_symmetry.space_group_name_H-M   'P 1'
#
loop_
_entity.id
_entity.type
_entity.pdbx_description
1 polymer ?
#
loop_
_entity_poly.entity_id
_entity_poly.type
_entity_poly.pdbx_seq_one_letter_code
_entity_poly.pdbx_strand_id
1 'polypeptide(L)'
;MKRLSRRTEIPWAASSAARPGRPFRDGRDGSRTWSSTGGPGVEPHPRFGGAARVYNVIDVRQAYLQAIVVEGLKALGHTEQAARSIHFAYEMVALTPKSAARLGVALSEDDRRRAFIEMSGRRGLGVKADDLLDALEKQALAEVEPRNPDLPRDEAAALAHAISVGALRYLMVKYTRNKVLAFDFDEALSFEGETGPYLQYAVVRATGIFEKMAASGGPDEPTAARWALEATFDLPPGEAAEEHWALLTQIARFRETVAQAVDTLELSQIAKFAFNLAQRFNSFYHKYPVMQEKDARWKRARVVLTYLFLSQMRHSFRLMGIPEPARM
;
A
#
# COMPACT_ATOMS: atom_id res chain seq x y z
N MET A 1 -43.10 -1.51 -39.84
CA MET A 1 -41.85 -2.14 -40.30
C MET A 1 -40.98 -1.11 -41.00
N LYS A 2 -39.99 -0.52 -40.32
CA LYS A 2 -38.92 0.28 -40.94
C LYS A 2 -37.60 -0.35 -40.50
N ARG A 3 -36.87 -0.96 -41.45
CA ARG A 3 -35.52 -1.49 -41.26
C ARG A 3 -34.58 -0.33 -40.94
N LEU A 4 -34.05 -0.29 -39.73
CA LEU A 4 -32.86 0.49 -39.40
C LEU A 4 -31.62 -0.31 -39.81
N SER A 5 -31.28 -0.26 -41.10
CA SER A 5 -29.98 -0.71 -41.60
C SER A 5 -28.98 0.44 -41.54
N ARG A 6 -28.41 0.68 -40.37
CA ARG A 6 -27.09 1.30 -40.26
C ARG A 6 -26.36 0.57 -39.13
N ARG A 7 -25.50 -0.38 -39.51
CA ARG A 7 -24.39 -0.78 -38.66
C ARG A 7 -23.54 0.47 -38.51
N THR A 8 -23.72 1.20 -37.42
CA THR A 8 -22.72 2.14 -36.93
C THR A 8 -21.54 1.27 -36.52
N GLU A 9 -20.54 1.17 -37.39
CA GLU A 9 -19.26 0.59 -37.00
C GLU A 9 -18.75 1.39 -35.81
N ILE A 10 -18.64 0.73 -34.66
CA ILE A 10 -18.10 1.36 -33.46
C ILE A 10 -16.57 1.40 -33.66
N PRO A 11 -15.94 2.59 -33.78
CA PRO A 11 -14.56 2.70 -34.26
C PRO A 11 -13.49 2.00 -33.40
N TRP A 12 -13.81 1.62 -32.16
CA TRP A 12 -12.87 0.89 -31.31
C TRP A 12 -12.72 -0.59 -31.67
N ALA A 13 -13.69 -1.18 -32.38
CA ALA A 13 -13.71 -2.61 -32.66
C ALA A 13 -12.89 -3.02 -33.90
N ALA A 14 -12.43 -2.06 -34.72
CA ALA A 14 -11.81 -2.31 -36.02
C ALA A 14 -10.32 -1.90 -36.14
N SER A 15 -9.67 -1.42 -35.08
CA SER A 15 -8.26 -1.05 -35.14
C SER A 15 -7.36 -2.24 -34.81
N SER A 16 -6.94 -2.98 -35.84
CA SER A 16 -5.78 -3.89 -35.77
C SER A 16 -4.45 -3.16 -35.55
N ALA A 17 -4.44 -1.82 -35.64
CA ALA A 17 -3.27 -1.00 -35.34
C ALA A 17 -2.97 -1.02 -33.83
N ALA A 18 -1.71 -1.31 -33.49
CA ALA A 18 -1.23 -1.21 -32.13
C ALA A 18 -1.48 0.21 -31.60
N ARG A 19 -2.17 0.35 -30.47
CA ARG A 19 -2.35 1.67 -29.86
C ARG A 19 -0.97 2.24 -29.52
N PRO A 20 -0.68 3.51 -29.86
CA PRO A 20 0.59 4.11 -29.53
C PRO A 20 0.83 4.07 -28.02
N GLY A 21 2.03 3.66 -27.63
CA GLY A 21 2.46 3.60 -26.24
C GLY A 21 3.28 4.80 -25.82
N ARG A 22 3.19 5.18 -24.55
CA ARG A 22 4.18 6.04 -23.89
C ARG A 22 4.68 5.40 -22.60
N PRO A 23 5.94 5.62 -22.22
CA PRO A 23 6.42 5.29 -20.89
C PRO A 23 5.49 5.88 -19.82
N PHE A 24 5.09 5.06 -18.84
CA PHE A 24 4.30 5.52 -17.71
C PHE A 24 5.16 5.67 -16.47
N ARG A 25 5.87 4.59 -16.10
CA ARG A 25 6.75 4.58 -14.93
C ARG A 25 7.81 3.50 -15.07
N ASP A 26 9.04 3.83 -14.71
CA ASP A 26 10.11 2.86 -14.57
C ASP A 26 9.99 2.13 -13.22
N GLY A 27 10.00 0.81 -13.28
CA GLY A 27 10.13 -0.10 -12.16
C GLY A 27 11.59 -0.14 -11.68
N ARG A 28 11.78 -0.43 -10.39
CA ARG A 28 13.12 -0.51 -9.79
C ARG A 28 13.92 -1.75 -10.21
N ASP A 29 13.27 -2.72 -10.83
CA ASP A 29 13.87 -3.90 -11.48
C ASP A 29 14.32 -3.62 -12.93
N GLY A 30 14.22 -2.36 -13.37
CA GLY A 30 14.50 -1.96 -14.75
C GLY A 30 13.35 -2.26 -15.72
N SER A 31 12.25 -2.86 -15.25
CA SER A 31 11.04 -2.99 -16.06
C SER A 31 10.40 -1.62 -16.28
N ARG A 32 9.79 -1.40 -17.45
CA ARG A 32 9.05 -0.15 -17.73
C ARG A 32 7.59 -0.48 -17.86
N THR A 33 6.76 0.22 -17.10
CA THR A 33 5.31 0.21 -17.30
C THR A 33 4.92 1.20 -18.38
N TRP A 34 3.90 0.87 -19.15
CA TRP A 34 3.48 1.61 -20.32
C TRP A 34 2.00 1.99 -20.23
N SER A 35 1.66 3.13 -20.81
CA SER A 35 0.27 3.58 -20.95
C SER A 35 -0.03 3.83 -22.42
N SER A 36 -1.22 3.47 -22.88
CA SER A 36 -1.67 3.83 -24.22
C SER A 36 -1.97 5.32 -24.28
N THR A 37 -1.64 5.98 -25.38
CA THR A 37 -1.93 7.40 -25.60
C THR A 37 -2.81 7.60 -26.84
N GLY A 38 -3.65 8.65 -26.81
CA GLY A 38 -4.42 9.10 -27.96
C GLY A 38 -3.63 9.99 -28.93
N GLY A 39 -2.42 10.41 -28.53
CA GLY A 39 -1.47 11.17 -29.35
C GLY A 39 -0.33 10.29 -29.90
N PRO A 40 0.76 10.91 -30.40
CA PRO A 40 1.94 10.17 -30.84
C PRO A 40 2.54 9.34 -29.71
N GLY A 41 2.89 8.08 -30.00
CA GLY A 41 3.59 7.18 -29.08
C GLY A 41 5.11 7.20 -29.30
N VAL A 42 5.82 6.43 -28.47
CA VAL A 42 7.27 6.20 -28.54
C VAL A 42 7.50 4.72 -28.80
N GLU A 43 8.30 4.39 -29.82
CA GLU A 43 8.70 3.03 -30.15
C GLU A 43 10.13 2.72 -29.67
N PRO A 44 10.45 1.46 -29.30
CA PRO A 44 9.54 0.31 -29.23
C PRO A 44 8.65 0.38 -27.98
N HIS A 45 7.37 0.05 -28.12
CA HIS A 45 6.45 -0.13 -26.98
C HIS A 45 5.75 -1.50 -27.01
N PRO A 46 5.25 -2.01 -25.86
CA PRO A 46 4.49 -3.26 -25.85
C PRO A 46 3.18 -3.12 -26.62
N ARG A 47 2.73 -4.22 -27.22
CA ARG A 47 1.43 -4.28 -27.91
C ARG A 47 0.30 -4.21 -26.87
N PHE A 48 -0.54 -3.17 -26.97
CA PHE A 48 -1.76 -3.09 -26.16
C PHE A 48 -2.87 -3.96 -26.73
N GLY A 49 -3.76 -4.46 -25.85
CA GLY A 49 -4.95 -5.25 -26.23
C GLY A 49 -4.78 -6.77 -26.26
N GLY A 50 -3.59 -7.29 -25.94
CA GLY A 50 -3.29 -8.74 -25.87
C GLY A 50 -3.14 -9.31 -24.45
N ALA A 51 -3.89 -8.79 -23.47
CA ALA A 51 -3.72 -9.17 -22.08
C ALA A 51 -4.17 -10.62 -21.79
N ALA A 52 -3.38 -11.35 -21.00
CA ALA A 52 -3.72 -12.71 -20.55
C ALA A 52 -4.81 -12.73 -19.46
N ARG A 53 -4.92 -11.66 -18.66
CA ARG A 53 -5.99 -11.40 -17.69
C ARG A 53 -6.26 -9.90 -17.64
N VAL A 54 -7.50 -9.52 -17.36
CA VAL A 54 -7.93 -8.13 -17.20
C VAL A 54 -8.56 -7.97 -15.83
N TYR A 55 -8.02 -7.06 -15.02
CA TYR A 55 -8.58 -6.71 -13.72
C TYR A 55 -9.27 -5.36 -13.80
N ASN A 56 -10.60 -5.35 -13.76
CA ASN A 56 -11.42 -4.15 -13.75
C ASN A 56 -11.59 -3.69 -12.30
N VAL A 57 -10.75 -2.77 -11.83
CA VAL A 57 -10.81 -2.18 -10.48
C VAL A 57 -11.94 -1.15 -10.44
N ILE A 58 -13.13 -1.57 -10.04
CA ILE A 58 -14.36 -0.76 -10.15
C ILE A 58 -15.25 -0.99 -8.92
N ASP A 59 -15.88 0.07 -8.43
CA ASP A 59 -16.86 0.03 -7.33
C ASP A 59 -17.89 -1.11 -7.50
N VAL A 60 -18.20 -1.78 -6.39
CA VAL A 60 -19.10 -2.95 -6.35
C VAL A 60 -20.49 -2.66 -6.90
N ARG A 61 -20.98 -1.41 -6.85
CA ARG A 61 -22.29 -1.02 -7.40
C ARG A 61 -22.38 -1.19 -8.91
N GLN A 62 -21.24 -1.29 -9.59
CA GLN A 62 -21.18 -1.55 -11.03
C GLN A 62 -21.17 -3.05 -11.37
N ALA A 63 -21.28 -3.96 -10.39
CA ALA A 63 -21.21 -5.41 -10.61
C ALA A 63 -22.19 -5.91 -11.68
N TYR A 64 -23.44 -5.42 -11.69
CA TYR A 64 -24.42 -5.80 -12.71
C TYR A 64 -24.00 -5.34 -14.11
N LEU A 65 -23.50 -4.12 -14.24
CA LEU A 65 -23.02 -3.59 -15.52
C LEU A 65 -21.76 -4.34 -16.00
N GLN A 66 -20.87 -4.73 -15.08
CA GLN A 66 -19.74 -5.60 -15.41
C GLN A 66 -20.21 -6.98 -15.88
N ALA A 67 -21.23 -7.57 -15.24
CA ALA A 67 -21.80 -8.84 -15.67
C ALA A 67 -22.42 -8.74 -17.09
N ILE A 68 -23.10 -7.63 -17.42
CA ILE A 68 -23.60 -7.40 -18.79
C ILE A 68 -22.46 -7.36 -19.80
N VAL A 69 -21.33 -6.70 -19.49
CA VAL A 69 -20.16 -6.67 -20.39
C VAL A 69 -19.62 -8.08 -20.61
N VAL A 70 -19.52 -8.90 -19.56
CA VAL A 70 -19.08 -10.30 -19.64
C VAL A 70 -20.04 -11.13 -20.51
N GLU A 71 -21.35 -11.01 -20.33
CA GLU A 71 -22.33 -11.71 -21.16
C GLU A 71 -22.33 -11.22 -22.61
N GLY A 72 -22.12 -9.93 -22.84
CA GLY A 72 -21.94 -9.37 -24.18
C GLY A 72 -20.72 -9.96 -24.91
N LEU A 73 -19.58 -10.11 -24.21
CA LEU A 73 -18.41 -10.78 -24.76
C LEU A 73 -18.70 -12.23 -25.15
N LYS A 74 -19.40 -12.98 -24.28
CA LYS A 74 -19.81 -14.36 -24.57
C LYS A 74 -20.73 -14.43 -25.80
N ALA A 75 -21.71 -13.53 -25.90
CA ALA A 75 -22.65 -13.48 -27.03
C ALA A 75 -21.95 -13.18 -28.36
N LEU A 76 -20.82 -12.47 -28.33
CA LEU A 76 -19.98 -12.19 -29.49
C LEU A 76 -18.95 -13.31 -29.80
N GLY A 77 -18.95 -14.40 -29.04
CA GLY A 77 -18.01 -15.52 -29.21
C GLY A 77 -16.67 -15.36 -28.50
N HIS A 78 -16.50 -14.33 -27.66
CA HIS A 78 -15.26 -14.04 -26.91
C HIS A 78 -15.26 -14.67 -25.51
N THR A 79 -15.58 -15.96 -25.42
CA THR A 79 -15.76 -16.67 -24.14
C THR A 79 -14.48 -16.73 -23.30
N GLU A 80 -13.31 -16.93 -23.92
CA GLU A 80 -12.04 -16.94 -23.18
C GLU A 80 -11.72 -15.57 -22.59
N GLN A 81 -11.93 -14.50 -23.36
CA GLN A 81 -11.71 -13.13 -22.91
C GLN A 81 -12.68 -12.75 -21.80
N ALA A 82 -13.94 -13.20 -21.90
CA ALA A 82 -14.94 -13.04 -20.85
C ALA A 82 -14.48 -13.72 -19.55
N ALA A 83 -13.98 -14.96 -19.61
CA ALA A 83 -13.45 -15.68 -18.44
C ALA A 83 -12.19 -15.04 -17.84
N ARG A 84 -11.41 -14.32 -18.65
CA ARG A 84 -10.20 -13.58 -18.24
C ARG A 84 -10.49 -12.15 -17.76
N SER A 85 -11.75 -11.69 -17.86
CA SER A 85 -12.18 -10.38 -17.38
C SER A 85 -12.70 -10.48 -15.95
N ILE A 86 -11.90 -9.98 -15.01
CA ILE A 86 -12.12 -10.10 -13.58
C ILE A 86 -12.60 -8.74 -13.05
N HIS A 87 -13.80 -8.69 -12.48
CA HIS A 87 -14.24 -7.52 -11.72
C HIS A 87 -13.54 -7.53 -10.36
N PHE A 88 -12.48 -6.71 -10.24
CA PHE A 88 -11.86 -6.41 -8.95
C PHE A 88 -12.76 -5.38 -8.24
N ALA A 89 -13.83 -5.89 -7.63
CA ALA A 89 -14.78 -5.06 -6.90
C ALA A 89 -14.16 -4.54 -5.60
N TYR A 90 -14.38 -3.26 -5.31
CA TYR A 90 -14.11 -2.64 -4.02
C TYR A 90 -15.35 -1.89 -3.53
N GLU A 91 -15.52 -1.82 -2.21
CA GLU A 91 -16.61 -1.09 -1.59
C GLU A 91 -16.35 0.41 -1.50
N MET A 92 -17.40 1.16 -1.20
CA MET A 92 -17.35 2.62 -1.13
C MET A 92 -16.28 3.16 -0.17
N VAL A 93 -15.64 4.25 -0.60
CA VAL A 93 -14.91 5.17 0.28
C VAL A 93 -15.84 6.31 0.70
N ALA A 94 -16.06 6.43 2.00
CA ALA A 94 -16.85 7.47 2.66
C ALA A 94 -15.96 8.24 3.64
N LEU A 95 -16.48 9.34 4.20
CA LEU A 95 -15.80 10.11 5.25
C LEU A 95 -16.54 9.92 6.58
N THR A 96 -15.86 9.94 7.71
CA THR A 96 -16.56 10.14 9.00
C THR A 96 -17.22 11.53 9.01
N PRO A 97 -18.32 11.76 9.76
CA PRO A 97 -18.92 13.10 9.85
C PRO A 97 -17.91 14.18 10.28
N LYS A 98 -17.01 13.84 11.20
CA LYS A 98 -15.91 14.70 11.63
C LYS A 98 -15.00 15.09 10.46
N SER A 99 -14.60 14.12 9.65
CA SER A 99 -13.72 14.32 8.49
C SER A 99 -14.42 15.10 7.37
N ALA A 100 -15.69 14.82 7.12
CA ALA A 100 -16.49 15.57 6.14
C ALA A 100 -16.62 17.04 6.56
N ALA A 101 -16.93 17.32 7.83
CA ALA A 101 -16.99 18.68 8.35
C ALA A 101 -15.63 19.40 8.26
N ARG A 102 -14.52 18.69 8.52
CA ARG A 102 -13.15 19.23 8.37
C ARG A 102 -12.85 19.68 6.94
N LEU A 103 -13.43 19.01 5.96
CA LEU A 103 -13.31 19.34 4.54
C LEU A 103 -14.37 20.34 4.05
N GLY A 104 -15.09 20.99 4.97
CA GLY A 104 -16.07 22.03 4.65
C GLY A 104 -17.41 21.50 4.13
N VAL A 105 -17.69 20.20 4.26
CA VAL A 105 -18.99 19.64 3.89
C VAL A 105 -20.04 20.07 4.90
N ALA A 106 -21.11 20.73 4.42
CA ALA A 106 -22.24 21.09 5.26
C ALA A 106 -23.03 19.83 5.66
N LEU A 107 -23.15 19.58 6.96
CA LEU A 107 -23.82 18.39 7.51
C LEU A 107 -25.09 18.79 8.27
N SER A 108 -26.18 18.08 8.01
CA SER A 108 -27.40 18.15 8.83
C SER A 108 -27.18 17.51 10.21
N GLU A 109 -28.10 17.75 11.15
CA GLU A 109 -28.10 17.08 12.46
C GLU A 109 -28.18 15.55 12.33
N ASP A 110 -28.92 15.04 11.34
CA ASP A 110 -29.00 13.61 11.06
C ASP A 110 -27.69 13.07 10.50
N ASP A 111 -27.04 13.81 9.59
CA ASP A 111 -25.73 13.41 9.04
C ASP A 111 -24.67 13.27 10.13
N ARG A 112 -24.68 14.17 11.12
CA ARG A 112 -23.74 14.13 12.26
C ARG A 112 -23.90 12.87 13.12
N ARG A 113 -25.05 12.20 13.09
CA ARG A 113 -25.34 10.97 13.84
C ARG A 113 -25.01 9.69 13.07
N ARG A 114 -24.71 9.79 11.78
CA ARG A 114 -24.36 8.63 10.94
C ARG A 114 -22.94 8.16 11.24
N ALA A 115 -22.68 6.88 10.99
CA ALA A 115 -21.32 6.33 11.07
C ALA A 115 -20.39 6.92 9.99
N PHE A 116 -20.93 7.23 8.82
CA PHE A 116 -20.19 7.79 7.69
C PHE A 116 -21.08 8.62 6.76
N ILE A 117 -20.44 9.51 6.01
CA ILE A 117 -21.00 10.37 4.98
C ILE A 117 -20.50 9.91 3.62
N GLU A 118 -21.45 9.45 2.80
CA GLU A 118 -21.16 9.01 1.44
C GLU A 118 -20.99 10.21 0.51
N MET A 119 -19.91 10.23 -0.27
CA MET A 119 -19.75 11.21 -1.33
C MET A 119 -20.71 10.90 -2.48
N SER A 120 -21.41 11.91 -2.98
CA SER A 120 -22.41 11.80 -4.03
C SER A 120 -22.44 13.04 -4.90
N GLY A 121 -21.99 12.89 -6.15
CA GLY A 121 -22.09 13.94 -7.17
C GLY A 121 -23.53 14.39 -7.43
N ARG A 122 -24.51 13.47 -7.34
CA ARG A 122 -25.94 13.80 -7.51
C ARG A 122 -26.50 14.67 -6.38
N ARG A 123 -25.96 14.55 -5.16
CA ARG A 123 -26.33 15.38 -4.00
C ARG A 123 -25.43 16.63 -3.87
N GLY A 124 -24.47 16.83 -4.78
CA GLY A 124 -23.46 17.90 -4.68
C GLY A 124 -22.47 17.72 -3.52
N LEU A 125 -22.46 16.54 -2.88
CA LEU A 125 -21.59 16.23 -1.75
C LEU A 125 -20.33 15.55 -2.28
N GLY A 126 -19.30 16.34 -2.61
CA GLY A 126 -18.05 15.82 -3.14
C GLY A 126 -16.86 16.54 -2.53
N VAL A 127 -15.81 15.77 -2.26
CA VAL A 127 -14.50 16.29 -1.83
C VAL A 127 -13.51 15.97 -2.94
N LYS A 128 -12.68 16.94 -3.33
CA LYS A 128 -11.60 16.68 -4.29
C LYS A 128 -10.49 15.91 -3.61
N ALA A 129 -9.88 14.99 -4.36
CA ALA A 129 -8.73 14.25 -3.86
C ALA A 129 -7.59 15.19 -3.43
N ASP A 130 -7.35 16.26 -4.18
CA ASP A 130 -6.34 17.28 -3.86
C ASP A 130 -6.63 17.95 -2.52
N ASP A 131 -7.88 18.41 -2.29
CA ASP A 131 -8.27 19.05 -1.02
C ASP A 131 -8.10 18.10 0.18
N LEU A 132 -8.37 16.79 -0.01
CA LEU A 132 -8.17 15.78 1.01
C LEU A 132 -6.69 15.57 1.33
N LEU A 133 -5.84 15.50 0.30
CA LEU A 133 -4.39 15.34 0.44
C LEU A 133 -3.77 16.56 1.12
N ASP A 134 -4.15 17.77 0.69
CA ASP A 134 -3.70 19.03 1.29
C ASP A 134 -4.07 19.10 2.79
N ALA A 135 -5.30 18.70 3.13
CA ALA A 135 -5.75 18.65 4.52
C ALA A 135 -4.95 17.62 5.35
N LEU A 136 -4.65 16.46 4.77
CA LEU A 136 -3.88 15.40 5.42
C LEU A 136 -2.43 15.84 5.67
N GLU A 137 -1.77 16.42 4.67
CA GLU A 137 -0.41 16.98 4.76
C GLU A 137 -0.31 18.12 5.76
N LYS A 138 -1.28 19.05 5.76
CA LYS A 138 -1.33 20.12 6.76
C LYS A 138 -1.41 19.58 8.18
N GLN A 139 -2.21 18.53 8.40
CA GLN A 139 -2.33 17.91 9.72
C GLN A 139 -1.08 17.12 10.11
N ALA A 140 -0.49 16.36 9.17
CA ALA A 140 0.76 15.67 9.41
C ALA A 140 1.90 16.64 9.74
N LEU A 141 1.97 17.79 9.07
CA LEU A 141 2.96 18.83 9.35
C LEU A 141 2.82 19.40 10.77
N ALA A 142 1.58 19.64 11.22
CA ALA A 142 1.31 20.11 12.58
C ALA A 142 1.73 19.11 13.68
N GLU A 143 1.80 17.81 13.36
CA GLU A 143 2.34 16.77 14.25
C GLU A 143 3.87 16.63 14.15
N VAL A 144 4.45 16.89 12.97
CA VAL A 144 5.89 16.75 12.69
C VAL A 144 6.69 17.89 13.31
N GLU A 145 6.26 19.15 13.14
CA GLU A 145 7.01 20.34 13.57
C GLU A 145 7.34 20.32 15.07
N PRO A 146 6.40 20.01 16.00
CA PRO A 146 6.71 19.98 17.43
C PRO A 146 7.67 18.85 17.83
N ARG A 147 7.69 17.74 17.08
CA ARG A 147 8.54 16.57 17.35
C ARG A 147 9.95 16.72 16.79
N ASN A 148 10.10 17.58 15.79
CA ASN A 148 11.35 17.80 15.05
C ASN A 148 11.63 19.31 14.93
N PRO A 149 11.84 20.04 16.06
CA PRO A 149 11.91 21.50 16.05
C PRO A 149 13.11 22.05 15.27
N ASP A 150 14.17 21.27 15.14
CA ASP A 150 15.40 21.66 14.45
C ASP A 150 15.39 21.32 12.94
N LEU A 151 14.29 20.74 12.44
CA LEU A 151 14.20 20.29 11.06
C LEU A 151 13.94 21.48 10.12
N PRO A 152 14.69 21.62 9.02
CA PRO A 152 14.36 22.61 7.99
C PRO A 152 12.93 22.45 7.48
N ARG A 153 12.28 23.57 7.13
CA ARG A 153 10.86 23.59 6.76
C ARG A 153 10.53 22.72 5.54
N ASP A 154 11.43 22.67 4.56
CA ASP A 154 11.33 21.83 3.37
C ASP A 154 11.47 20.34 3.72
N GLU A 155 12.38 19.97 4.62
CA GLU A 155 12.49 18.62 5.15
C GLU A 155 11.24 18.23 5.97
N ALA A 156 10.69 19.15 6.76
CA ALA A 156 9.45 18.94 7.53
C ALA A 156 8.25 18.71 6.61
N ALA A 157 8.13 19.49 5.55
CA ALA A 157 7.11 19.31 4.53
C ALA A 157 7.26 17.97 3.80
N ALA A 158 8.48 17.57 3.43
CA ALA A 158 8.73 16.27 2.80
C ALA A 158 8.40 15.10 3.73
N LEU A 159 8.71 15.21 5.02
CA LEU A 159 8.35 14.23 6.04
C LEU A 159 6.82 14.15 6.21
N ALA A 160 6.15 15.29 6.35
CA ALA A 160 4.69 15.35 6.44
C ALA A 160 4.02 14.70 5.22
N HIS A 161 4.51 14.99 4.02
CA HIS A 161 4.05 14.35 2.78
C HIS A 161 4.21 12.82 2.83
N ALA A 162 5.39 12.33 3.23
CA ALA A 162 5.64 10.89 3.34
C ALA A 162 4.70 10.22 4.36
N ILE A 163 4.45 10.86 5.51
CA ILE A 163 3.52 10.39 6.55
C ILE A 163 2.09 10.35 6.02
N SER A 164 1.64 11.42 5.36
CA SER A 164 0.30 11.50 4.75
C SER A 164 0.07 10.43 3.70
N VAL A 165 1.04 10.22 2.80
CA VAL A 165 0.96 9.17 1.79
C VAL A 165 0.93 7.78 2.43
N GLY A 166 1.74 7.56 3.47
CA GLY A 166 1.74 6.32 4.24
C GLY A 166 0.40 6.05 4.93
N ALA A 167 -0.14 7.06 5.61
CA ALA A 167 -1.45 7.03 6.25
C ALA A 167 -2.57 6.69 5.28
N LEU A 168 -2.69 7.45 4.19
CA LEU A 168 -3.74 7.24 3.19
C LEU A 168 -3.64 5.85 2.55
N ARG A 169 -2.46 5.46 2.07
CA ARG A 169 -2.29 4.17 1.38
C ARG A 169 -2.54 2.99 2.29
N TYR A 170 -2.02 3.04 3.52
CA TYR A 170 -2.26 1.98 4.47
C TYR A 170 -3.75 1.86 4.81
N LEU A 171 -4.42 2.98 5.09
CA LEU A 171 -5.84 2.99 5.41
C LEU A 171 -6.68 2.40 4.25
N MET A 172 -6.35 2.75 3.00
CA MET A 172 -7.03 2.20 1.82
C MET A 172 -6.81 0.69 1.63
N VAL A 173 -5.65 0.17 2.01
CA VAL A 173 -5.30 -1.24 1.80
C VAL A 173 -5.71 -2.13 2.97
N LYS A 174 -5.75 -1.63 4.21
CA LYS A 174 -5.99 -2.46 5.41
C LYS A 174 -7.39 -3.09 5.48
N TYR A 175 -8.39 -2.51 4.81
CA TYR A 175 -9.74 -3.05 4.79
C TYR A 175 -9.93 -4.09 3.69
N THR A 176 -10.72 -5.12 3.99
CA THR A 176 -11.18 -6.06 2.98
C THR A 176 -12.02 -5.34 1.93
N ARG A 177 -11.96 -5.82 0.69
CA ARG A 177 -12.62 -5.17 -0.46
C ARG A 177 -14.14 -5.03 -0.32
N ASN A 178 -14.77 -5.84 0.52
CA ASN A 178 -16.21 -5.85 0.78
C ASN A 178 -16.65 -4.97 1.96
N LYS A 179 -15.76 -4.16 2.54
CA LYS A 179 -16.10 -3.25 3.64
C LYS A 179 -16.09 -1.81 3.16
N VAL A 180 -17.11 -1.07 3.57
CA VAL A 180 -17.12 0.40 3.43
C VAL A 180 -15.96 0.97 4.23
N LEU A 181 -15.14 1.79 3.58
CA LEU A 181 -14.06 2.51 4.22
C LEU A 181 -14.59 3.88 4.67
N ALA A 182 -14.76 4.08 5.97
CA ALA A 182 -15.05 5.39 6.54
C ALA A 182 -13.74 6.07 6.91
N PHE A 183 -13.29 7.01 6.08
CA PHE A 183 -12.02 7.70 6.28
C PHE A 183 -12.13 8.66 7.47
N ASP A 184 -11.25 8.46 8.45
CA ASP A 184 -11.05 9.38 9.57
C ASP A 184 -9.62 9.91 9.56
N PHE A 185 -9.45 11.24 9.54
CA PHE A 185 -8.13 11.86 9.53
C PHE A 185 -7.31 11.54 10.78
N ASP A 186 -7.95 11.51 11.95
CA ASP A 186 -7.23 11.34 13.21
C ASP A 186 -6.82 9.87 13.40
N GLU A 187 -7.67 8.93 12.95
CA GLU A 187 -7.29 7.52 12.86
C GLU A 187 -6.14 7.31 11.86
N ALA A 188 -6.24 7.91 10.66
CA ALA A 188 -5.26 7.70 9.59
C ALA A 188 -3.85 8.17 9.98
N LEU A 189 -3.76 9.31 10.68
CA LEU A 189 -2.50 9.94 11.09
C LEU A 189 -2.00 9.51 12.48
N SER A 190 -2.73 8.64 13.19
CA SER A 190 -2.30 8.16 14.50
C SER A 190 -0.96 7.40 14.39
N PHE A 191 -0.06 7.67 15.34
CA PHE A 191 1.20 6.93 15.49
C PHE A 191 1.03 5.63 16.27
N GLU A 192 -0.16 5.41 16.82
CA GLU A 192 -0.54 4.20 17.54
C GLU A 192 -1.63 3.44 16.79
N GLY A 193 -1.66 2.12 17.00
CA GLY A 193 -2.66 1.25 16.38
C GLY A 193 -2.34 0.87 14.94
N GLU A 194 -3.35 0.37 14.24
CA GLU A 194 -3.24 -0.19 12.90
C GLU A 194 -3.23 0.93 11.83
N THR A 195 -2.09 1.60 11.68
CA THR A 195 -1.92 2.79 10.82
C THR A 195 -0.63 2.77 9.98
N GLY A 196 -0.61 3.57 8.92
CA GLY A 196 0.57 3.76 8.08
C GLY A 196 1.77 4.39 8.81
N PRO A 197 1.57 5.50 9.56
CA PRO A 197 2.63 6.14 10.34
C PRO A 197 3.26 5.21 11.38
N TYR A 198 2.47 4.33 12.02
CA TYR A 198 2.98 3.31 12.93
C TYR A 198 3.98 2.37 12.22
N LEU A 199 3.65 1.91 11.02
CA LEU A 199 4.56 1.05 10.26
C LEU A 199 5.82 1.79 9.83
N GLN A 200 5.68 3.03 9.35
CA GLN A 200 6.82 3.84 8.92
C GLN A 200 7.79 4.06 10.09
N TYR A 201 7.25 4.33 11.28
CA TYR A 201 8.04 4.50 12.50
C TYR A 201 8.79 3.22 12.86
N ALA A 202 8.14 2.06 12.75
CA ALA A 202 8.80 0.77 13.00
C ALA A 202 9.99 0.52 12.05
N VAL A 203 9.86 0.90 10.78
CA VAL A 203 10.95 0.82 9.78
C VAL A 203 12.06 1.80 10.11
N VAL A 204 11.75 3.08 10.35
CA VAL A 204 12.72 4.11 10.73
C VAL A 204 13.51 3.70 11.98
N ARG A 205 12.82 3.17 12.99
CA ARG A 205 13.46 2.68 14.22
C ARG A 205 14.46 1.58 13.93
N ALA A 206 14.11 0.61 13.09
CA ALA A 206 14.99 -0.50 12.74
C ALA A 206 16.18 -0.04 11.87
N THR A 207 15.96 0.89 10.93
CA THR A 207 17.04 1.53 10.17
C THR A 207 18.00 2.28 11.09
N GLY A 208 17.48 3.04 12.05
CA GLY A 208 18.29 3.77 13.04
C GLY A 208 19.12 2.87 13.96
N ILE A 209 18.74 1.60 14.18
CA ILE A 209 19.59 0.63 14.89
C ILE A 209 20.87 0.38 14.09
N PHE A 210 20.77 0.18 12.77
CA PHE A 210 21.93 -0.03 11.92
C PHE A 210 22.82 1.22 11.82
N GLU A 211 22.23 2.41 11.71
CA GLU A 211 22.98 3.66 11.71
C GLU A 211 23.81 3.83 12.99
N LYS A 212 23.19 3.60 14.16
CA LYS A 212 23.86 3.68 15.46
C LYS A 212 24.93 2.60 15.64
N MET A 213 24.69 1.39 15.14
CA MET A 213 25.70 0.32 15.17
C MET A 213 26.90 0.67 14.29
N ALA A 214 26.67 1.13 13.05
CA ALA A 214 27.73 1.52 12.14
C ALA A 214 28.59 2.67 12.71
N ALA A 215 27.95 3.68 13.31
CA ALA A 215 28.65 4.78 13.98
C ALA A 215 29.54 4.33 15.16
N SER A 216 29.24 3.19 15.77
CA SER A 216 30.00 2.61 16.88
C SER A 216 31.01 1.52 16.44
N GLY A 217 31.25 1.37 15.13
CA GLY A 217 32.11 0.32 14.58
C GLY A 217 31.51 -1.10 14.63
N GLY A 218 30.19 -1.21 14.85
CA GLY A 218 29.44 -2.46 14.82
C GLY A 218 28.98 -2.87 13.41
N PRO A 219 28.23 -3.97 13.29
CA PRO A 219 27.72 -4.43 11.99
C PRO A 219 26.69 -3.46 11.42
N ASP A 220 26.88 -3.08 10.16
CA ASP A 220 25.94 -2.30 9.36
C ASP A 220 24.90 -3.19 8.65
N GLU A 221 23.96 -2.57 7.94
CA GLU A 221 22.92 -3.30 7.20
C GLU A 221 23.51 -4.26 6.13
N PRO A 222 24.50 -3.85 5.29
CA PRO A 222 25.17 -4.77 4.38
C PRO A 222 25.83 -5.99 5.05
N THR A 223 26.43 -5.81 6.23
CA THR A 223 27.00 -6.91 6.99
C THR A 223 25.93 -7.87 7.49
N ALA A 224 24.82 -7.33 8.01
CA ALA A 224 23.67 -8.14 8.41
C ALA A 224 23.06 -8.93 7.24
N ALA A 225 23.02 -8.34 6.04
CA ALA A 225 22.59 -9.01 4.83
C ALA A 225 23.46 -10.22 4.47
N ARG A 226 24.79 -10.06 4.53
CA ARG A 226 25.72 -11.19 4.31
C ARG A 226 25.50 -12.30 5.35
N TRP A 227 25.38 -11.95 6.63
CA TRP A 227 25.13 -12.92 7.68
C TRP A 227 23.80 -13.66 7.52
N ALA A 228 22.76 -12.98 7.02
CA ALA A 228 21.47 -13.61 6.73
C ALA A 228 21.58 -14.66 5.62
N LEU A 229 22.40 -14.43 4.59
CA LEU A 229 22.65 -15.38 3.50
C LEU A 229 23.46 -16.60 3.95
N GLU A 230 24.40 -16.40 4.87
CA GLU A 230 25.20 -17.49 5.45
C GLU A 230 24.34 -18.44 6.30
N ALA A 231 23.14 -18.01 6.73
CA ALA A 231 22.23 -18.75 7.62
C ALA A 231 22.89 -19.25 8.92
N THR A 232 24.02 -18.64 9.32
CA THR A 232 24.76 -19.00 10.52
C THR A 232 24.44 -18.02 11.64
N PHE A 233 23.50 -18.39 12.49
CA PHE A 233 23.30 -17.76 13.78
C PHE A 233 22.63 -18.76 14.71
N ASP A 234 22.75 -18.48 15.99
CA ASP A 234 22.17 -19.32 17.01
C ASP A 234 21.26 -18.50 17.91
N LEU A 235 20.24 -19.15 18.43
CA LEU A 235 19.28 -18.51 19.32
C LEU A 235 19.72 -18.62 20.78
N PRO A 236 19.38 -17.62 21.61
CA PRO A 236 19.45 -17.77 23.06
C PRO A 236 18.58 -18.94 23.52
N PRO A 237 18.89 -19.61 24.64
CA PRO A 237 18.07 -20.71 25.16
C PRO A 237 16.77 -20.22 25.82
N GLY A 238 15.86 -21.15 26.11
CA GLY A 238 14.63 -20.90 26.88
C GLY A 238 13.59 -20.04 26.15
N GLU A 239 12.83 -19.24 26.89
CA GLU A 239 11.76 -18.36 26.37
C GLU A 239 12.28 -17.42 25.27
N ALA A 240 13.52 -16.94 25.40
CA ALA A 240 14.14 -16.11 24.38
C ALA A 240 14.26 -16.85 23.05
N ALA A 241 14.56 -18.15 23.03
CA ALA A 241 14.59 -18.95 21.80
C ALA A 241 13.25 -18.88 21.07
N GLU A 242 12.16 -19.10 21.81
CA GLU A 242 10.79 -19.13 21.28
C GLU A 242 10.38 -17.78 20.70
N GLU A 243 10.71 -16.69 21.39
CA GLU A 243 10.40 -15.34 20.92
C GLU A 243 11.17 -14.96 19.66
N HIS A 244 12.46 -15.33 19.56
CA HIS A 244 13.26 -15.15 18.34
C HIS A 244 12.71 -16.02 17.21
N TRP A 245 12.38 -17.28 17.50
CA TRP A 245 11.88 -18.23 16.50
C TRP A 245 10.56 -17.80 15.91
N ALA A 246 9.61 -17.34 16.73
CA ALA A 246 8.35 -16.87 16.19
C ALA A 246 8.48 -15.52 15.46
N LEU A 247 9.57 -14.74 15.64
CA LEU A 247 9.82 -13.54 14.82
C LEU A 247 10.25 -13.98 13.44
N LEU A 248 11.23 -14.89 13.40
CA LEU A 248 11.71 -15.49 12.19
C LEU A 248 10.58 -16.18 11.40
N THR A 249 9.70 -16.89 12.11
CA THR A 249 8.53 -17.55 11.51
C THR A 249 7.57 -16.52 10.89
N GLN A 250 7.27 -15.43 11.61
CA GLN A 250 6.42 -14.36 11.06
C GLN A 250 7.06 -13.70 9.84
N ILE A 251 8.37 -13.46 9.85
CA ILE A 251 9.12 -12.94 8.70
C ILE A 251 9.02 -13.89 7.50
N ALA A 252 9.18 -15.20 7.72
CA ALA A 252 9.19 -16.21 6.66
C ALA A 252 7.85 -16.34 5.92
N ARG A 253 6.73 -15.96 6.56
CA ARG A 253 5.37 -16.02 6.00
C ARG A 253 5.08 -14.98 4.92
N PHE A 254 5.99 -14.05 4.63
CA PHE A 254 5.76 -12.98 3.67
C PHE A 254 5.36 -13.52 2.28
N ARG A 255 6.12 -14.47 1.73
CA ARG A 255 5.87 -15.00 0.37
C ARG A 255 4.53 -15.71 0.26
N GLU A 256 4.19 -16.52 1.28
CA GLU A 256 2.88 -17.18 1.38
C GLU A 256 1.75 -16.16 1.44
N THR A 257 1.91 -15.11 2.26
CA THR A 257 0.90 -14.04 2.37
C THR A 257 0.69 -13.31 1.04
N VAL A 258 1.77 -13.03 0.30
CA VAL A 258 1.68 -12.40 -1.03
C VAL A 258 0.98 -13.32 -2.03
N ALA A 259 1.33 -14.61 -2.06
CA ALA A 259 0.66 -15.58 -2.93
C ALA A 259 -0.84 -15.65 -2.62
N GLN A 260 -1.19 -15.76 -1.34
CA GLN A 260 -2.59 -15.78 -0.89
C GLN A 260 -3.33 -14.49 -1.27
N ALA A 261 -2.70 -13.32 -1.15
CA ALA A 261 -3.29 -12.04 -1.55
C ALA A 261 -3.55 -11.95 -3.05
N VAL A 262 -2.67 -12.53 -3.88
CA VAL A 262 -2.86 -12.60 -5.34
C VAL A 262 -3.99 -13.56 -5.70
N ASP A 263 -4.02 -14.74 -5.07
CA ASP A 263 -5.01 -15.79 -5.37
C ASP A 263 -6.44 -15.35 -4.99
N THR A 264 -6.60 -14.68 -3.85
CA THR A 264 -7.91 -14.20 -3.37
C THR A 264 -8.21 -12.76 -3.77
N LEU A 265 -7.26 -12.08 -4.41
CA LEU A 265 -7.31 -10.66 -4.74
C LEU A 265 -7.56 -9.77 -3.51
N GLU A 266 -7.12 -10.20 -2.32
CA GLU A 266 -7.37 -9.50 -1.05
C GLU A 266 -6.09 -8.89 -0.49
N LEU A 267 -5.85 -7.62 -0.86
CA LEU A 267 -4.64 -6.87 -0.52
C LEU A 267 -4.52 -6.55 0.97
N SER A 268 -5.63 -6.55 1.73
CA SER A 268 -5.59 -6.33 3.18
C SER A 268 -4.76 -7.36 3.94
N GLN A 269 -4.53 -8.53 3.35
CA GLN A 269 -3.62 -9.52 3.90
C GLN A 269 -2.18 -9.01 4.01
N ILE A 270 -1.72 -8.22 3.04
CA ILE A 270 -0.38 -7.63 3.04
C ILE A 270 -0.27 -6.57 4.15
N ALA A 271 -1.29 -5.72 4.30
CA ALA A 271 -1.35 -4.71 5.36
C ALA A 271 -1.33 -5.36 6.75
N LYS A 272 -2.18 -6.37 6.97
CA LYS A 272 -2.23 -7.13 8.23
C LYS A 272 -0.92 -7.83 8.54
N PHE A 273 -0.27 -8.42 7.53
CA PHE A 273 1.06 -9.00 7.70
C PHE A 273 2.07 -7.96 8.18
N ALA A 274 2.14 -6.81 7.51
CA ALA A 274 3.08 -5.74 7.85
C ALA A 274 2.85 -5.21 9.26
N PHE A 275 1.58 -5.03 9.66
CA PHE A 275 1.21 -4.61 11.01
C PHE A 275 1.60 -5.65 12.06
N ASN A 276 1.22 -6.91 11.88
CA ASN A 276 1.57 -7.98 12.82
C ASN A 276 3.09 -8.15 12.94
N LEU A 277 3.81 -8.02 11.82
CA LEU A 277 5.27 -8.07 11.81
C LEU A 277 5.88 -6.89 12.57
N ALA A 278 5.39 -5.67 12.37
CA ALA A 278 5.83 -4.48 13.10
C ALA A 278 5.56 -4.57 14.60
N GLN A 279 4.36 -5.02 15.01
CA GLN A 279 4.04 -5.26 16.42
C GLN A 279 5.01 -6.26 17.03
N ARG A 280 5.20 -7.39 16.35
CA ARG A 280 6.05 -8.47 16.85
C ARG A 280 7.53 -8.04 16.97
N PHE A 281 8.04 -7.29 15.99
CA PHE A 281 9.38 -6.73 16.05
C PHE A 281 9.52 -5.69 17.18
N ASN A 282 8.54 -4.81 17.36
CA ASN A 282 8.57 -3.83 18.44
C ASN A 282 8.59 -4.49 19.83
N SER A 283 7.78 -5.52 20.05
CA SER A 283 7.79 -6.31 21.29
C SER A 283 9.13 -7.02 21.50
N PHE A 284 9.66 -7.64 20.45
CA PHE A 284 10.96 -8.30 20.45
C PHE A 284 12.09 -7.34 20.82
N TYR A 285 12.17 -6.18 20.14
CA TYR A 285 13.21 -5.19 20.38
C TYR A 285 13.15 -4.59 21.78
N HIS A 286 11.94 -4.38 22.32
CA HIS A 286 11.75 -3.89 23.68
C HIS A 286 12.33 -4.86 24.72
N LYS A 287 12.14 -6.17 24.52
CA LYS A 287 12.65 -7.20 25.44
C LYS A 287 14.13 -7.53 25.24
N TYR A 288 14.59 -7.48 24.00
CA TYR A 288 15.92 -7.97 23.60
C TYR A 288 16.71 -6.88 22.85
N PRO A 289 17.41 -6.00 23.57
CA PRO A 289 18.23 -4.95 22.97
C PRO A 289 19.26 -5.55 22.00
N VAL A 290 19.32 -5.00 20.78
CA VAL A 290 20.23 -5.51 19.73
C VAL A 290 21.66 -5.03 19.98
N MET A 291 21.83 -3.73 20.23
CA MET A 291 23.16 -3.11 20.34
C MET A 291 23.91 -3.51 21.61
N GLN A 292 23.19 -3.59 22.74
CA GLN A 292 23.73 -3.83 24.07
C GLN A 292 23.92 -5.32 24.39
N GLU A 293 23.59 -6.22 23.46
CA GLU A 293 23.84 -7.65 23.65
C GLU A 293 25.36 -7.91 23.74
N LYS A 294 25.76 -8.62 24.80
CA LYS A 294 27.17 -8.90 25.12
C LYS A 294 27.63 -10.20 24.48
N ASP A 295 26.75 -11.18 24.36
CA ASP A 295 27.08 -12.43 23.71
C ASP A 295 27.06 -12.23 22.18
N ALA A 296 28.24 -12.39 21.55
CA ALA A 296 28.40 -12.18 20.11
C ALA A 296 27.51 -13.10 19.27
N ARG A 297 27.24 -14.33 19.74
CA ARG A 297 26.38 -15.32 19.08
C ARG A 297 24.94 -14.82 18.99
N TRP A 298 24.41 -14.33 20.12
CA TRP A 298 23.04 -13.82 20.18
C TRP A 298 22.90 -12.43 19.55
N LYS A 299 23.92 -11.58 19.69
CA LYS A 299 23.99 -10.29 18.99
C LYS A 299 23.87 -10.49 17.49
N ARG A 300 24.62 -11.44 16.93
CA ARG A 300 24.54 -11.80 15.51
C ARG A 300 23.12 -12.23 15.11
N ALA A 301 22.46 -13.09 15.89
CA ALA A 301 21.08 -13.50 15.62
C ALA A 301 20.10 -12.30 15.61
N ARG A 302 20.19 -11.40 16.59
CA ARG A 302 19.33 -10.22 16.67
C ARG A 302 19.56 -9.23 15.53
N VAL A 303 20.82 -9.05 15.12
CA VAL A 303 21.20 -8.23 13.96
C VAL A 303 20.60 -8.81 12.67
N VAL A 304 20.70 -10.12 12.47
CA VAL A 304 20.09 -10.81 11.31
C VAL A 304 18.57 -10.68 11.33
N LEU A 305 17.91 -10.89 12.47
CA LEU A 305 16.45 -10.74 12.58
C LEU A 305 15.99 -9.31 12.29
N THR A 306 16.75 -8.30 12.73
CA THR A 306 16.47 -6.89 12.45
C THR A 306 16.57 -6.59 10.96
N TYR A 307 17.59 -7.13 10.28
CA TYR A 307 17.75 -7.01 8.84
C TYR A 307 16.59 -7.68 8.08
N LEU A 308 16.26 -8.92 8.46
CA LEU A 308 15.18 -9.67 7.81
C LEU A 308 13.82 -8.98 8.00
N PHE A 309 13.56 -8.42 9.19
CA PHE A 309 12.39 -7.57 9.44
C PHE A 309 12.35 -6.38 8.48
N LEU A 310 13.43 -5.59 8.40
CA LEU A 310 13.52 -4.44 7.50
C LEU A 310 13.27 -4.83 6.05
N SER A 311 13.88 -5.93 5.59
CA SER A 311 13.70 -6.42 4.23
C SER A 311 12.23 -6.71 3.91
N GLN A 312 11.51 -7.46 4.77
CA GLN A 312 10.11 -7.78 4.50
C GLN A 312 9.16 -6.59 4.67
N MET A 313 9.46 -5.67 5.60
CA MET A 313 8.70 -4.41 5.72
C MET A 313 8.87 -3.53 4.48
N ARG A 314 10.10 -3.37 3.98
CA ARG A 314 10.38 -2.65 2.73
C ARG A 314 9.67 -3.29 1.53
N HIS A 315 9.62 -4.63 1.47
CA HIS A 315 8.85 -5.33 0.44
C HIS A 315 7.35 -5.02 0.55
N SER A 316 6.80 -5.08 1.77
CA SER A 316 5.40 -4.76 2.05
C SER A 316 5.07 -3.30 1.67
N PHE A 317 5.95 -2.36 1.99
CA PHE A 317 5.82 -0.94 1.63
C PHE A 317 5.80 -0.74 0.12
N ARG A 318 6.69 -1.41 -0.62
CA ARG A 318 6.68 -1.36 -2.08
C ARG A 318 5.39 -1.89 -2.68
N LEU A 319 4.84 -2.99 -2.15
CA LEU A 319 3.58 -3.55 -2.64
C LEU A 319 2.38 -2.62 -2.35
N MET A 320 2.38 -1.95 -1.19
CA MET A 320 1.32 -1.00 -0.81
C MET A 320 1.53 0.42 -1.36
N GLY A 321 2.71 0.71 -1.92
CA GLY A 321 3.11 2.05 -2.34
C GLY A 321 3.41 3.02 -1.19
N ILE A 322 3.67 2.52 0.02
CA ILE A 322 4.00 3.34 1.19
C ILE A 322 5.45 3.82 1.09
N PRO A 323 5.74 5.12 1.24
CA PRO A 323 7.11 5.62 1.28
C PRO A 323 7.78 5.28 2.62
N GLU A 324 9.07 5.03 2.59
CA GLU A 324 9.93 4.91 3.77
C GLU A 324 10.59 6.28 4.02
N PRO A 325 10.14 7.05 5.02
CA PRO A 325 10.82 8.29 5.36
C PRO A 325 12.19 7.99 5.98
N ALA A 326 13.15 8.89 5.83
CA ALA A 326 14.49 8.72 6.40
C ALA A 326 14.51 8.86 7.93
N ARG A 327 13.52 9.55 8.50
CA ARG A 327 13.33 9.78 9.94
C ARG A 327 11.84 9.98 10.24
N MET A 328 11.43 9.93 11.50
CA MET A 328 10.07 10.24 11.98
C MET A 328 10.12 10.82 13.38
#